data_AF-A0AAV1K7P0-F1
#
_entry.id   AF-A0AAV1K7P0-F1
#
_cell.length_a   1.000
_cell.length_b   1.000
_cell.length_c   1.000
_cell.angle_alpha   90.00
_cell.angle_beta   90.00
_cell.angle_gamma   90.00
#
_symmetry.space_group_name_H-M   'P 1'
#
loop_
_entity.id
_entity.type
_entity.pdbx_description
1 polymer ?
#
loop_
_entity_poly.entity_id
_entity_poly.type
_entity_poly.pdbx_seq_one_letter_code
_entity_poly.pdbx_strand_id
1 'polypeptide(L)'
;MVKGRNGKNLLMLNGYTYYQHKNLRDGFRWSCTQMSSRSCRGFLHVTREMLVVRAQTEHTHPPSTYFLENIKTKYNNVKKTSVRENINLSLRIENIQGRVGF
;
A
#
# COMPACT_ATOMS: atom_id res chain seq x y z
N MET A 1 -4.79 -7.43 4.56
CA MET A 1 -5.76 -6.66 5.38
C MET A 1 -5.01 -5.76 6.34
N VAL A 2 -5.61 -4.63 6.74
CA VAL A 2 -5.05 -3.70 7.72
C VAL A 2 -6.07 -3.44 8.83
N LYS A 3 -5.62 -3.22 10.06
CA LYS A 3 -6.50 -2.89 11.19
C LYS A 3 -6.75 -1.38 11.22
N GLY A 4 -8.01 -0.98 11.11
CA GLY A 4 -8.41 0.41 11.33
C GLY A 4 -8.27 0.80 12.80
N ARG A 5 -8.30 2.11 13.09
CA ARG A 5 -8.19 2.67 14.45
C ARG A 5 -9.21 2.09 15.44
N ASN A 6 -10.37 1.67 14.93
CA ASN A 6 -11.46 1.13 15.74
C ASN A 6 -11.41 -0.42 15.81
N GLY A 7 -10.27 -1.04 15.51
CA GLY A 7 -10.08 -2.50 15.49
C GLY A 7 -10.72 -3.24 14.31
N LYS A 8 -11.54 -2.55 13.51
CA LYS A 8 -12.19 -3.11 12.31
C LYS A 8 -11.17 -3.48 11.24
N ASN A 9 -11.42 -4.57 10.55
CA ASN A 9 -10.63 -4.99 9.40
C ASN A 9 -10.91 -4.11 8.19
N LEU A 10 -9.86 -3.65 7.52
CA LEU A 10 -9.90 -2.90 6.28
C LEU A 10 -9.13 -3.64 5.19
N LEU A 11 -9.65 -3.59 3.97
CA LEU A 11 -8.89 -3.95 2.77
C LEU A 11 -8.13 -2.73 2.27
N MET A 12 -6.99 -2.98 1.65
CA MET A 12 -6.16 -1.93 1.06
C MET A 12 -5.79 -2.33 -0.36
N LEU A 13 -6.06 -1.45 -1.31
CA LEU A 13 -5.75 -1.63 -2.73
C LEU A 13 -5.36 -0.28 -3.33
N ASN A 14 -4.21 -0.20 -3.99
CA ASN A 14 -3.68 0.99 -4.66
C ASN A 14 -3.67 2.27 -3.79
N GLY A 15 -3.37 2.14 -2.49
CA GLY A 15 -3.32 3.27 -1.55
C GLY A 15 -4.68 3.73 -1.00
N TYR A 16 -5.76 3.06 -1.40
CA TYR A 16 -7.10 3.27 -0.89
C TYR A 16 -7.48 2.19 0.10
N THR A 17 -8.27 2.57 1.12
CA THR A 17 -8.78 1.65 2.12
C THR A 17 -10.28 1.42 1.97
N TYR A 18 -10.72 0.20 2.24
CA TYR A 18 -12.10 -0.23 2.08
C TYR A 18 -12.56 -0.94 3.36
N TYR A 19 -13.80 -0.70 3.77
CA TYR A 19 -14.44 -1.38 4.89
C TYR A 19 -15.51 -2.34 4.39
N GLN A 20 -15.72 -3.45 5.10
CA GLN A 20 -16.81 -4.37 4.77
C GLN A 20 -18.14 -3.69 5.03
N HIS A 21 -18.86 -3.39 3.95
CA HIS A 21 -20.10 -2.64 3.99
C HIS A 21 -21.30 -3.58 4.13
N LYS A 22 -21.35 -4.65 3.33
CA LYS A 22 -22.41 -5.65 3.42
C LYS A 22 -21.93 -7.02 2.96
N ASN A 23 -22.62 -8.04 3.44
CA ASN A 23 -22.44 -9.41 2.95
C ASN A 23 -23.16 -9.55 1.60
N LEU A 24 -22.56 -10.31 0.69
CA LEU A 24 -23.15 -10.75 -0.56
C LEU A 24 -23.39 -12.26 -0.46
N ARG A 25 -24.15 -12.84 -1.39
CA ARG A 25 -24.39 -14.28 -1.44
C ARG A 25 -23.08 -15.08 -1.43
N ASP A 26 -22.17 -14.69 -2.33
CA ASP A 26 -20.92 -15.40 -2.60
C ASP A 26 -19.69 -14.68 -2.03
N GLY A 27 -19.88 -13.74 -1.10
CA GLY A 27 -18.77 -12.97 -0.53
C GLY A 27 -19.18 -11.70 0.19
N PHE A 28 -18.44 -10.62 -0.05
CA PHE A 28 -18.53 -9.38 0.69
C PHE A 28 -18.37 -8.18 -0.23
N ARG A 29 -19.19 -7.15 0.00
CA ARG A 29 -18.99 -5.83 -0.60
C ARG A 29 -18.18 -4.96 0.33
N TRP A 30 -17.02 -4.53 -0.15
CA TRP A 30 -16.13 -3.60 0.53
C TRP A 30 -16.24 -2.23 -0.12
N SER A 31 -16.65 -1.21 0.63
CA SER A 31 -16.79 0.16 0.14
C SER A 31 -15.61 1.01 0.60
N CYS A 32 -15.22 2.00 -0.20
CA CYS A 32 -14.16 2.94 0.18
C CYS A 32 -14.49 3.59 1.53
N THR A 33 -13.50 3.69 2.42
CA THR A 33 -13.67 4.30 3.76
C THR A 33 -14.09 5.76 3.70
N GLN A 34 -13.82 6.45 2.59
CA GLN A 34 -14.21 7.84 2.34
C GLN A 34 -15.54 7.97 1.57
N MET A 35 -16.33 6.89 1.48
CA MET A 35 -17.63 6.91 0.81
C MET A 35 -18.58 7.95 1.40
N SER A 36 -18.65 8.07 2.73
CA SER A 36 -19.50 9.06 3.40
C SER A 36 -18.89 10.46 3.44
N SER A 37 -17.58 10.57 3.68
CA SER A 37 -16.91 11.86 3.89
C SER A 37 -16.52 12.59 2.59
N ARG A 38 -16.37 11.88 1.47
CA ARG A 38 -15.95 12.43 0.16
C ARG A 38 -16.83 11.97 -1.00
N SER A 39 -18.00 11.42 -0.68
CA SER A 39 -18.94 10.87 -1.67
C SER A 39 -18.29 9.86 -2.63
N CYS A 40 -17.23 9.18 -2.17
CA CYS A 40 -16.46 8.27 -3.01
C CYS A 40 -17.26 7.01 -3.32
N ARG A 41 -17.27 6.59 -4.59
CA ARG A 41 -18.01 5.41 -5.04
C ARG A 41 -17.13 4.17 -5.25
N GLY A 42 -15.84 4.24 -4.93
CA GLY A 42 -14.94 3.10 -5.02
C GLY A 42 -15.42 1.91 -4.18
N PHE A 43 -15.41 0.72 -4.76
CA PHE A 43 -15.82 -0.52 -4.08
C PHE A 43 -15.11 -1.76 -4.62
N LEU A 44 -15.11 -2.83 -3.83
CA LEU A 44 -14.63 -4.16 -4.21
C LEU A 44 -15.70 -5.19 -3.85
N HIS A 45 -15.93 -6.17 -4.72
CA HIS A 45 -16.61 -7.42 -4.38
C HIS A 45 -15.56 -8.49 -4.22
N VAL A 46 -15.55 -9.10 -3.04
CA VAL A 46 -14.54 -10.07 -2.62
C VAL A 46 -15.24 -11.36 -2.23
N THR A 47 -14.80 -12.50 -2.76
CA THR A 47 -15.38 -13.81 -2.41
C THR A 47 -14.98 -14.23 -1.00
N ARG A 48 -15.52 -15.35 -0.51
CA ARG A 48 -15.15 -15.92 0.80
C ARG A 48 -13.70 -16.42 0.82
N GLU A 49 -13.17 -16.76 -0.34
CA GLU A 49 -11.78 -17.17 -0.58
C GLU A 49 -10.84 -15.96 -0.77
N MET A 50 -11.31 -14.75 -0.44
CA MET A 50 -10.55 -13.49 -0.53
C MET A 50 -10.12 -13.10 -1.95
N LEU A 51 -10.86 -13.53 -2.98
CA LEU A 51 -10.62 -13.16 -4.37
C LEU A 51 -11.46 -11.94 -4.77
N VAL A 52 -10.84 -10.94 -5.39
CA VAL A 52 -11.56 -9.76 -5.90
C VAL A 52 -12.19 -10.11 -7.25
N VAL A 53 -13.52 -10.21 -7.28
CA VAL A 53 -14.28 -10.55 -8.51
C VAL A 53 -14.77 -9.31 -9.26
N ARG A 54 -14.91 -8.18 -8.57
CA ARG A 54 -15.29 -6.91 -9.18
C ARG A 54 -14.68 -5.75 -8.40
N ALA A 55 -14.25 -4.72 -9.10
CA ALA A 55 -13.71 -3.52 -8.49
C ALA A 55 -14.16 -2.27 -9.24
N GLN A 56 -14.45 -1.20 -8.50
CA GLN A 56 -14.46 0.17 -8.99
C GLN A 56 -13.32 0.91 -8.30
N THR A 57 -12.27 1.19 -9.09
CA THR A 57 -11.00 1.74 -8.62
C THR A 57 -10.85 3.24 -8.90
N GLU A 58 -11.87 3.87 -9.47
CA GLU A 58 -11.93 5.32 -9.61
C GLU A 58 -12.36 5.96 -8.28
N HIS A 59 -11.55 6.91 -7.80
CA HIS A 59 -11.81 7.64 -6.55
C HIS A 59 -11.87 9.13 -6.84
N THR A 60 -12.78 9.81 -6.15
CA THR A 60 -12.96 11.28 -6.21
C THR A 60 -12.01 12.03 -5.27
N HIS A 61 -10.99 11.36 -4.75
CA HIS A 61 -10.10 11.89 -3.73
C HIS A 61 -8.70 11.25 -3.82
N PRO A 62 -7.67 11.89 -3.28
CA PRO A 62 -6.33 11.32 -3.22
C PRO A 62 -6.28 10.07 -2.31
N PRO A 63 -5.27 9.20 -2.49
CA PRO A 63 -5.01 8.07 -1.60
C PRO A 63 -4.85 8.49 -0.14
N SER A 64 -5.18 7.59 0.79
CA SER A 64 -5.06 7.90 2.23
C SER A 64 -3.59 7.95 2.67
N THR A 65 -3.23 8.91 3.52
CA THR A 65 -1.89 9.00 4.14
C THR A 65 -1.51 7.74 4.93
N TYR A 66 -2.51 6.99 5.40
CA TYR A 66 -2.36 5.70 6.07
C TYR A 66 -1.63 4.65 5.20
N PHE A 67 -1.70 4.77 3.88
CA PHE A 67 -0.90 3.94 2.97
C PHE A 67 0.59 4.22 3.10
N LEU A 68 0.98 5.49 3.20
CA LEU A 68 2.38 5.90 3.28
C LEU A 68 3.03 5.44 4.59
N GLU A 69 2.29 5.50 5.71
CA GLU A 69 2.75 4.98 7.00
C GLU A 69 2.97 3.46 6.96
N ASN A 70 2.05 2.70 6.36
CA ASN A 70 2.18 1.25 6.24
C ASN A 70 3.32 0.83 5.30
N ILE A 71 3.57 1.57 4.21
CA ILE A 71 4.73 1.33 3.34
C ILE A 71 6.03 1.63 4.08
N LYS A 72 6.13 2.75 4.80
CA LYS A 72 7.33 3.09 5.59
C LYS A 72 7.66 1.99 6.60
N THR A 73 6.65 1.48 7.30
CA THR A 73 6.85 0.40 8.28
C THR A 73 7.30 -0.90 7.63
N LYS A 74 6.73 -1.28 6.47
CA LYS A 74 7.21 -2.46 5.71
C LYS A 74 8.63 -2.27 5.19
N TYR A 75 8.93 -1.12 4.61
CA TYR A 75 10.27 -0.78 4.11
C TYR A 75 11.32 -0.79 5.23
N ASN A 76 11.01 -0.21 6.39
CA ASN A 76 11.91 -0.21 7.54
C ASN A 76 12.15 -1.62 8.10
N ASN A 77 11.14 -2.50 8.07
CA ASN A 77 11.32 -3.90 8.46
C ASN A 77 12.19 -4.67 7.44
N VAL A 78 11.97 -4.48 6.14
CA VAL A 78 12.84 -5.06 5.08
C VAL A 78 14.28 -4.55 5.19
N LYS A 79 14.47 -3.26 5.49
CA LYS A 79 15.79 -2.67 5.72
C LYS A 79 16.45 -3.24 6.98
N LYS A 80 15.68 -3.67 7.98
CA LYS A 80 16.21 -4.26 9.22
C LYS A 80 16.61 -5.73 9.06
N THR A 81 15.94 -6.49 8.19
CA THR A 81 16.33 -7.87 7.84
C THR A 81 17.46 -7.95 6.82
N SER A 82 17.55 -6.99 5.88
CA SER A 82 18.63 -6.95 4.86
C SER A 82 19.99 -6.48 5.38
N VAL A 83 20.09 -5.92 6.59
CA VAL A 83 21.38 -5.53 7.19
C VAL A 83 22.20 -6.73 7.69
N ARG A 84 21.66 -7.96 7.67
CA ARG A 84 22.44 -9.17 8.00
C ARG A 84 23.19 -9.80 6.82
N GLU A 85 22.97 -9.33 5.59
CA GLU A 85 23.80 -9.74 4.45
C GLU A 85 24.54 -8.53 3.91
N ASN A 86 25.80 -8.42 4.34
CA ASN A 86 26.79 -7.51 3.79
C ASN A 86 26.91 -7.73 2.28
N ILE A 87 26.41 -6.79 1.48
CA ILE A 87 26.94 -6.56 0.13
C ILE A 87 27.16 -5.07 -0.06
N ASN A 88 28.43 -4.72 -0.15
CA ASN A 88 29.01 -3.44 -0.56
C ASN A 88 28.16 -2.71 -1.61
N LEU A 89 27.58 -1.56 -1.25
CA LEU A 89 27.17 -0.55 -2.22
C LEU A 89 28.16 0.62 -2.16
N SER A 90 29.30 0.41 -2.81
CA SER A 90 30.34 1.41 -3.02
C SER A 90 29.81 2.53 -3.93
N LEU A 91 29.60 3.71 -3.36
CA LEU A 91 29.80 4.97 -4.07
C LEU A 91 30.71 5.86 -3.22
N ARG A 92 31.92 5.36 -2.95
CA ARG A 92 33.05 6.26 -2.70
C ARG A 92 33.51 6.76 -4.07
N ILE A 93 33.30 8.04 -4.33
CA ILE A 93 34.05 8.73 -5.37
C ILE A 93 35.46 8.93 -4.79
N GLU A 94 36.39 8.04 -5.13
CA GLU A 94 37.80 8.25 -4.84
C GLU A 94 38.48 8.84 -6.07
N ASN A 95 38.91 10.10 -5.94
CA ASN A 95 39.99 10.76 -6.68
C ASN A 95 40.08 10.54 -8.20
N ILE A 96 39.64 11.55 -8.95
CA ILE A 96 40.14 11.77 -10.33
C ILE A 96 41.37 12.68 -10.22
N GLN A 97 42.56 12.08 -10.17
CA GLN A 97 43.80 12.78 -10.52
C GLN A 97 44.17 12.44 -11.97
N GLY A 98 44.31 13.47 -12.81
CA GLY A 98 44.46 13.34 -14.26
C GLY A 98 45.86 12.97 -14.74
N ARG A 99 46.02 12.85 -16.06
CA ARG A 99 47.32 13.00 -16.73
C ARG A 99 47.17 13.45 -18.18
N VAL A 100 48.12 14.31 -18.55
CA VAL A 100 48.38 15.00 -19.83
C VAL A 100 48.70 14.03 -20.97
N GLY A 101 48.43 14.43 -22.22
CA GLY A 101 49.19 13.99 -23.38
C GLY A 101 48.50 14.19 -24.73
N PHE A 102 48.69 15.36 -25.36
CA PHE A 102 49.38 15.58 -26.63
C PHE A 102 49.84 17.04 -26.70
#